data_AF-A0A359M078-F1
#
_entry.id   AF-A0A359M078-F1
#
_cell.length_a   1.000
_cell.length_b   1.000
_cell.length_c   1.000
_cell.angle_alpha   90.00
_cell.angle_beta   90.00
_cell.angle_gamma   90.00
#
_symmetry.space_group_name_H-M   'P 1'
#
loop_
_entity.id
_entity.type
_entity.pdbx_description
1 polymer ?
#
loop_
_entity_poly.entity_id
_entity_poly.type
_entity_poly.pdbx_seq_one_letter_code
_entity_poly.pdbx_strand_id
1 'polypeptide(L)'
;MSRTRYAYDLLAAVGFTCAQGEPLARSGIIQFDTALAGVHERGNAACIARWQSDPSPGKWLVTQRTFDVAGNVLSEKDPRSYTTDFDYTDNFLNGPPPGPTFSMPTKVTNALSHETATTYDYGTGKPVRITDPNGQSTTFEYTDPLDRLRTVNRPLGRTIEHTYIDDSTRTLRTRVLRAAGQWITTEAVYDGFGRTVESRQLGPTTIKTAREYDGFGRLRRVSNPYETGTPVYTTTAYDALDRTLSVTTPDGAATTTDYTGETTTVTDPAGKKRLLVSDALGRIKEVREAPDDTTHYNWLTSYEYDAADRLKGVTQGAQARSFTYDTMGWLRTAINPEKTTADTYLYDNNGNLTKKTSGAFTIDFESIDALNRVTLKRYSDQPSAPLTYTYDTCANGKGRLCSTQVGGGTSVSYAFDAAGRITASTQTTGTAYSFTYTYTLADALESIEYPSGKKINYAFDSAGRVTEVASPATAGPTYAASIQYAPHGALKQLTLGNSLVESQSYNERLQMTGVTLGTRMALRLSYCPGLFSTCSTNNGNVLRQEIEREKTGTGTLTLTLRQDYGYDPVNRFTSVSETVLAGGAPGNWSLTFGYDRYGNQWINTASIPVSLAAARNQGQYDANRNRLTKQYN
;
A
#
# COMPACT_ATOMS: atom_id res chain seq x y z
N MET A 1 27.06 12.46 15.60
CA MET A 1 26.92 13.45 14.52
C MET A 1 27.24 12.77 13.21
N SER A 2 26.30 12.79 12.26
CA SER A 2 26.61 12.39 10.88
C SER A 2 27.68 13.34 10.33
N ARG A 3 28.63 12.80 9.58
CA ARG A 3 29.65 13.60 8.88
C ARG A 3 29.57 13.22 7.42
N THR A 4 29.48 14.22 6.56
CA THR A 4 29.50 14.03 5.10
C THR A 4 30.66 14.82 4.53
N ARG A 5 31.44 14.17 3.66
CA ARG A 5 32.52 14.78 2.89
C ARG A 5 32.14 14.70 1.42
N TYR A 6 32.47 15.76 0.69
CA TYR A 6 32.31 15.85 -0.75
C TYR A 6 33.69 15.99 -1.38
N ALA A 7 33.92 15.24 -2.46
CA ALA A 7 35.00 15.52 -3.40
C ALA A 7 34.36 15.86 -4.75
N TYR A 8 34.90 16.86 -5.42
CA TYR A 8 34.38 17.36 -6.69
C TYR A 8 35.28 16.91 -7.86
N ASP A 9 34.77 16.87 -9.08
CA ASP A 9 35.64 16.78 -10.26
C ASP A 9 36.53 18.04 -10.35
N LEU A 10 37.73 17.89 -10.93
CA LEU A 10 38.68 18.99 -11.18
C LEU A 10 39.21 19.79 -9.96
N LEU A 11 38.79 19.46 -8.73
CA LEU A 11 39.24 20.11 -7.49
C LEU A 11 39.76 19.08 -6.48
N ALA A 12 41.07 19.04 -6.28
CA ALA A 12 41.69 18.25 -5.21
C ALA A 12 41.32 18.86 -3.85
N ALA A 13 40.32 18.30 -3.16
CA ALA A 13 40.03 18.70 -1.79
C ALA A 13 41.18 18.26 -0.85
N VAL A 14 41.65 19.18 -0.01
CA VAL A 14 42.68 18.88 1.00
C VAL A 14 42.12 17.91 2.05
N GLY A 15 42.66 16.69 2.13
CA GLY A 15 42.39 15.72 3.21
C GLY A 15 41.35 14.62 2.94
N PHE A 16 40.84 14.48 1.71
CA PHE A 16 40.04 13.32 1.28
C PHE A 16 40.22 13.08 -0.23
N THR A 17 41.05 12.11 -0.61
CA THR A 17 41.29 11.72 -2.00
C THR A 17 40.43 10.51 -2.35
N CYS A 18 39.35 10.75 -3.07
CA CYS A 18 38.63 9.74 -3.81
C CYS A 18 39.17 9.76 -5.25
N ALA A 19 39.20 8.64 -5.98
CA ALA A 19 39.66 8.64 -7.36
C ALA A 19 38.82 9.63 -8.19
N GLN A 20 39.44 10.73 -8.60
CA GLN A 20 38.84 11.76 -9.45
C GLN A 20 39.23 11.42 -10.89
N GLY A 21 38.23 11.20 -11.74
CA GLY A 21 38.42 11.20 -13.19
C GLY A 21 38.24 12.61 -13.71
N GLU A 22 39.06 13.01 -14.67
CA GLU A 22 38.72 14.15 -15.54
C GLU A 22 37.37 13.87 -16.21
N PRO A 23 36.46 14.85 -16.29
CA PRO A 23 35.22 14.68 -17.02
C PRO A 23 35.48 14.20 -18.44
N LEU A 24 34.68 13.25 -18.92
CA LEU A 24 34.81 12.75 -20.29
C LEU A 24 34.60 13.90 -21.28
N ALA A 25 35.64 14.23 -22.04
CA ALA A 25 35.55 15.20 -23.11
C ALA A 25 34.60 14.68 -24.21
N ARG A 26 33.70 15.56 -24.67
CA ARG A 26 32.79 15.31 -25.79
C ARG A 26 32.98 16.41 -26.82
N SER A 27 33.36 16.06 -28.04
CA SER A 27 33.58 17.02 -29.12
C SER A 27 32.28 17.34 -29.87
N GLY A 28 32.12 18.60 -30.27
CA GLY A 28 31.03 19.01 -31.15
C GLY A 28 29.64 19.00 -30.52
N ILE A 29 29.54 19.06 -29.18
CA ILE A 29 28.24 19.22 -28.51
C ILE A 29 27.60 20.50 -29.03
N ILE A 30 26.41 20.36 -29.64
CA ILE A 30 25.65 21.52 -30.10
C ILE A 30 25.18 22.35 -28.90
N GLN A 31 25.27 23.68 -29.02
CA GLN A 31 24.91 24.65 -27.96
C GLN A 31 25.77 24.56 -26.69
N PHE A 32 26.86 23.78 -26.69
CA PHE A 32 27.84 23.85 -25.63
C PHE A 32 28.66 25.14 -25.80
N ASP A 33 28.41 26.11 -24.93
CA ASP A 33 29.15 27.35 -24.91
C ASP A 33 30.57 27.11 -24.38
N THR A 34 31.51 26.94 -25.30
CA THR A 34 32.93 26.77 -24.98
C THR A 34 33.55 28.02 -24.36
N ALA A 35 32.90 29.19 -24.40
CA ALA A 35 33.38 30.39 -23.71
C ALA A 35 33.17 30.32 -22.19
N LEU A 36 32.32 29.40 -21.70
CA LEU A 36 32.19 29.06 -20.27
C LEU A 36 33.17 27.95 -19.83
N ALA A 37 33.92 27.35 -20.76
CA ALA A 37 34.95 26.37 -20.44
C ALA A 37 36.14 27.07 -19.73
N GLY A 38 36.19 26.95 -18.40
CA GLY A 38 37.24 27.58 -17.57
C GLY A 38 36.73 28.31 -16.33
N VAL A 39 35.41 28.42 -16.12
CA VAL A 39 34.83 28.91 -14.87
C VAL A 39 34.87 27.79 -13.83
N HIS A 40 36.02 27.60 -13.18
CA HIS A 40 36.30 26.52 -12.22
C HIS A 40 35.76 26.79 -10.80
N GLU A 41 34.66 27.52 -10.65
CA GLU A 41 34.23 27.94 -9.30
C GLU A 41 33.54 26.82 -8.51
N ARG A 42 32.91 25.82 -9.18
CA ARG A 42 32.37 24.60 -8.55
C ARG A 42 32.37 23.41 -9.53
N GLY A 43 33.08 22.33 -9.20
CA GLY A 43 32.97 21.04 -9.88
C GLY A 43 31.71 20.25 -9.50
N ASN A 44 31.38 19.20 -10.25
CA ASN A 44 30.35 18.22 -9.91
C ASN A 44 30.80 17.34 -8.74
N ALA A 45 29.89 16.96 -7.85
CA ALA A 45 30.22 16.09 -6.72
C ALA A 45 30.52 14.64 -7.16
N ALA A 46 31.79 14.37 -7.47
CA ALA A 46 32.32 13.07 -7.89
C ALA A 46 32.32 12.03 -6.76
N CYS A 47 32.46 12.42 -5.50
CA CYS A 47 32.32 11.49 -4.39
C CYS A 47 31.54 12.09 -3.23
N ILE A 48 30.61 11.30 -2.70
CA ILE A 48 29.87 11.60 -1.47
C ILE A 48 30.23 10.53 -0.45
N ALA A 49 30.99 10.90 0.57
CA ALA A 49 31.39 10.01 1.64
C ALA A 49 30.62 10.32 2.92
N ARG A 50 29.91 9.33 3.47
CA ARG A 50 29.15 9.46 4.72
C ARG A 50 29.80 8.62 5.81
N TRP A 51 30.03 9.21 6.99
CA TRP A 51 30.68 8.53 8.11
C TRP A 51 29.70 7.64 8.87
N GLN A 52 29.95 6.34 8.85
CA GLN A 52 29.27 5.34 9.65
C GLN A 52 30.10 5.07 10.90
N SER A 53 29.61 5.46 12.08
CA SER A 53 30.35 5.30 13.34
C SER A 53 30.28 3.90 13.96
N ASP A 54 29.38 3.04 13.47
CA ASP A 54 29.10 1.70 13.98
C ASP A 54 29.07 0.70 12.81
N PRO A 55 29.92 -0.35 12.79
CA PRO A 55 30.79 -0.82 13.88
C PRO A 55 32.00 0.07 14.16
N SER A 56 32.60 -0.10 15.35
CA SER A 56 33.87 0.55 15.73
C SER A 56 35.08 -0.32 15.32
N PRO A 57 36.14 0.25 14.72
CA PRO A 57 36.28 1.65 14.31
C PRO A 57 35.36 1.97 13.14
N GLY A 58 34.79 3.19 13.14
CA GLY A 58 33.88 3.65 12.08
C GLY A 58 34.54 3.70 10.70
N LYS A 59 33.72 3.76 9.66
CA LYS A 59 34.13 3.76 8.25
C LYS A 59 33.40 4.81 7.42
N TRP A 60 33.99 5.18 6.29
CA TRP A 60 33.32 6.00 5.28
C TRP A 60 32.58 5.11 4.27
N LEU A 61 31.30 5.37 4.09
CA LEU A 61 30.49 4.81 3.02
C LEU A 61 30.55 5.78 1.83
N VAL A 62 31.10 5.35 0.71
CA VAL A 62 31.41 6.22 -0.43
C VAL A 62 30.52 5.87 -1.61
N THR A 63 29.77 6.85 -2.10
CA THR A 63 29.17 6.81 -3.43
C THR A 63 30.08 7.59 -4.38
N GLN A 64 30.43 7.01 -5.52
CA GLN A 64 31.28 7.65 -6.54
C GLN A 64 30.49 7.87 -7.82
N ARG A 65 30.76 8.97 -8.52
CA ARG A 65 30.17 9.31 -9.80
C ARG A 65 31.23 9.78 -10.77
N THR A 66 31.03 9.49 -12.04
CA THR A 66 31.81 10.07 -13.14
C THR A 66 30.90 10.94 -14.00
N PHE A 67 31.49 11.93 -14.67
CA PHE A 67 30.75 12.93 -15.44
C PHE A 67 31.36 13.12 -16.83
N ASP A 68 30.59 13.65 -17.76
CA ASP A 68 31.11 14.26 -18.99
C ASP A 68 31.36 15.77 -18.81
N VAL A 69 31.91 16.42 -19.84
CA VAL A 69 32.16 17.87 -19.85
C VAL A 69 30.90 18.74 -19.72
N ALA A 70 29.71 18.17 -19.94
CA ALA A 70 28.42 18.84 -19.78
C ALA A 70 27.79 18.61 -18.39
N GLY A 71 28.44 17.85 -17.52
CA GLY A 71 27.96 17.54 -16.17
C GLY A 71 26.97 16.37 -16.10
N ASN A 72 26.78 15.62 -17.18
CA ASN A 72 25.95 14.42 -17.18
C ASN A 72 26.64 13.30 -16.41
N VAL A 73 25.92 12.63 -15.50
CA VAL A 73 26.44 11.46 -14.77
C VAL A 73 26.60 10.30 -15.72
N LEU A 74 27.81 9.75 -15.89
CA LEU A 74 28.10 8.61 -16.77
C LEU A 74 28.13 7.27 -16.04
N SER A 75 28.50 7.28 -14.76
CA SER A 75 28.41 6.11 -13.90
C SER A 75 28.21 6.51 -12.45
N GLU A 76 27.53 5.66 -11.69
CA GLU A 76 27.40 5.76 -10.24
C GLU A 76 27.79 4.43 -9.61
N LYS A 77 28.75 4.46 -8.69
CA LYS A 77 29.17 3.31 -7.88
C LYS A 77 28.66 3.46 -6.46
N ASP A 78 27.93 2.46 -5.98
CA ASP A 78 27.38 2.44 -4.62
C ASP A 78 28.46 2.11 -3.55
N PRO A 79 28.14 2.24 -2.25
CA PRO A 79 29.07 1.89 -1.16
C PRO A 79 29.47 0.41 -1.06
N ARG A 80 28.80 -0.50 -1.81
CA ARG A 80 29.16 -1.91 -1.99
C ARG A 80 30.02 -2.13 -3.24
N SER A 81 30.38 -1.05 -3.94
CA SER A 81 31.17 -1.02 -5.16
C SER A 81 30.48 -1.55 -6.42
N TYR A 82 29.14 -1.61 -6.44
CA TYR A 82 28.38 -1.95 -7.63
C TYR A 82 28.09 -0.71 -8.47
N THR A 83 28.29 -0.82 -9.79
CA THR A 83 28.19 0.30 -10.73
C THR A 83 26.87 0.27 -11.51
N THR A 84 26.26 1.43 -11.67
CA THR A 84 25.23 1.69 -12.69
C THR A 84 25.80 2.68 -13.70
N ASP A 85 25.74 2.35 -14.98
CA ASP A 85 26.23 3.17 -16.08
C ASP A 85 25.09 3.86 -16.81
N PHE A 86 25.36 5.06 -17.31
CA PHE A 86 24.41 5.92 -18.02
C PHE A 86 25.03 6.36 -19.35
N ASP A 87 24.37 5.98 -20.45
CA ASP A 87 24.71 6.40 -21.80
C ASP A 87 23.81 7.56 -22.24
N TYR A 88 24.40 8.50 -22.97
CA TYR A 88 23.72 9.69 -23.50
C TYR A 88 23.90 9.79 -25.02
N THR A 89 24.45 8.77 -25.67
CA THR A 89 24.55 8.73 -27.12
C THR A 89 23.16 8.94 -27.71
N ASP A 90 23.03 9.99 -28.53
CA ASP A 90 21.75 10.47 -29.04
C ASP A 90 20.91 9.33 -29.66
N ASN A 91 19.65 9.25 -29.25
CA ASN A 91 18.69 8.25 -29.73
C ASN A 91 17.34 8.93 -29.96
N PHE A 92 17.21 9.61 -31.10
CA PHE A 92 16.01 10.36 -31.47
C PHE A 92 15.20 9.66 -32.57
N LEU A 93 13.88 9.74 -32.49
CA LEU A 93 12.97 9.13 -33.48
C LEU A 93 12.94 9.90 -34.82
N ASN A 94 12.91 11.24 -34.78
CA ASN A 94 12.62 12.10 -35.93
C ASN A 94 13.88 12.61 -36.67
N GLY A 95 14.95 11.81 -36.69
CA GLY A 95 16.23 12.12 -37.33
C GLY A 95 17.28 12.68 -36.36
N PRO A 96 18.58 12.63 -36.74
CA PRO A 96 19.64 13.10 -35.88
C PRO A 96 19.63 14.64 -35.81
N PRO A 97 19.96 15.23 -34.64
CA PRO A 97 20.26 16.65 -34.54
C PRO A 97 21.37 17.06 -35.53
N PRO A 98 21.58 18.38 -35.78
CA PRO A 98 22.65 18.87 -36.66
C PRO A 98 24.09 18.49 -36.25
N GLY A 99 24.25 17.76 -35.16
CA GLY A 99 25.47 17.41 -34.43
C GLY A 99 25.07 16.83 -33.07
N PRO A 100 25.99 16.15 -32.36
CA PRO A 100 25.64 15.41 -31.16
C PRO A 100 25.18 16.35 -30.02
N THR A 101 24.13 15.97 -29.31
CA THR A 101 23.57 16.74 -28.18
C THR A 101 23.97 16.18 -26.83
N PHE A 102 23.96 14.85 -26.69
CA PHE A 102 24.23 14.15 -25.44
C PHE A 102 23.36 14.60 -24.25
N SER A 103 22.17 15.14 -24.52
CA SER A 103 21.40 15.88 -23.52
C SER A 103 20.49 15.00 -22.65
N MET A 104 20.20 13.78 -23.09
CA MET A 104 19.26 12.88 -22.42
C MET A 104 19.88 11.49 -22.19
N PRO A 105 19.60 10.83 -21.06
CA PRO A 105 20.05 9.46 -20.82
C PRO A 105 19.27 8.49 -21.72
N THR A 106 19.95 7.89 -22.69
CA THR A 106 19.37 6.98 -23.69
C THR A 106 19.53 5.51 -23.33
N LYS A 107 20.47 5.17 -22.44
CA LYS A 107 20.60 3.82 -21.88
C LYS A 107 21.05 3.86 -20.42
N VAL A 108 20.44 3.05 -19.57
CA VAL A 108 20.88 2.81 -18.19
C VAL A 108 21.20 1.33 -18.05
N THR A 109 22.43 1.02 -17.65
CA THR A 109 22.90 -0.35 -17.43
C THR A 109 23.22 -0.54 -15.95
N ASN A 110 22.48 -1.40 -15.26
CA ASN A 110 22.73 -1.65 -13.83
C ASN A 110 23.88 -2.64 -13.61
N ALA A 111 24.21 -2.90 -12.35
CA ALA A 111 25.34 -3.74 -11.95
C ALA A 111 25.23 -5.23 -12.31
N LEU A 112 24.07 -5.70 -12.79
CA LEU A 112 23.87 -7.05 -13.35
C LEU A 112 23.76 -7.01 -14.88
N SER A 113 24.18 -5.91 -15.51
CA SER A 113 24.11 -5.69 -16.96
C SER A 113 22.69 -5.72 -17.51
N HIS A 114 21.68 -5.42 -16.69
CA HIS A 114 20.34 -5.17 -17.18
C HIS A 114 20.28 -3.77 -17.79
N GLU A 115 19.83 -3.69 -19.04
CA GLU A 115 19.78 -2.43 -19.79
C GLU A 115 18.33 -1.94 -19.92
N THR A 116 18.10 -0.66 -19.66
CA THR A 116 16.88 0.04 -20.07
C THR A 116 17.26 1.09 -21.10
N ALA A 117 16.61 1.09 -22.25
CA ALA A 117 16.91 2.04 -23.33
C ALA A 117 15.71 2.95 -23.61
N THR A 118 15.97 4.24 -23.79
CA THR A 118 14.96 5.25 -24.10
C THR A 118 15.26 5.92 -25.44
N THR A 119 14.22 6.09 -26.25
CA THR A 119 14.22 6.88 -27.48
C THR A 119 13.38 8.12 -27.23
N TYR A 120 13.86 9.28 -27.68
CA TYR A 120 13.21 10.57 -27.48
C TYR A 120 12.71 11.16 -28.79
N ASP A 121 11.70 12.01 -28.70
CA ASP A 121 11.39 12.97 -29.76
C ASP A 121 12.38 14.14 -29.66
N TYR A 122 13.01 14.50 -30.78
CA TYR A 122 14.03 15.54 -30.82
C TYR A 122 13.48 16.93 -30.52
N GLY A 123 12.30 17.28 -31.05
CA GLY A 123 11.74 18.63 -30.93
C GLY A 123 11.18 18.93 -29.55
N THR A 124 10.56 17.94 -28.90
CA THR A 124 9.87 18.09 -27.62
C THR A 124 10.67 17.54 -26.43
N GLY A 125 11.69 16.72 -26.68
CA GLY A 125 12.45 16.02 -25.63
C GLY A 125 11.66 14.93 -24.90
N LYS A 126 10.48 14.54 -25.40
CA LYS A 126 9.59 13.56 -24.74
C LYS A 126 10.00 12.12 -25.09
N PRO A 127 9.91 11.17 -24.15
CA PRO A 127 10.19 9.76 -24.46
C PRO A 127 9.10 9.19 -25.37
N VAL A 128 9.50 8.57 -26.47
CA VAL A 128 8.60 7.94 -27.47
C VAL A 128 8.68 6.42 -27.46
N ARG A 129 9.79 5.86 -26.96
CA ARG A 129 9.94 4.41 -26.74
C ARG A 129 10.83 4.16 -25.53
N ILE A 130 10.43 3.24 -24.67
CA ILE A 130 11.26 2.68 -23.60
C ILE A 130 11.31 1.17 -23.79
N THR A 131 12.50 0.60 -23.82
CA THR A 131 12.73 -0.85 -23.85
C THR A 131 13.29 -1.28 -22.51
N ASP A 132 12.62 -2.22 -21.85
CA ASP A 132 13.01 -2.75 -20.55
C ASP A 132 14.16 -3.78 -20.65
N PRO A 133 14.72 -4.24 -19.51
CA PRO A 133 15.78 -5.26 -19.50
C PRO A 133 15.45 -6.59 -20.17
N ASN A 134 14.16 -6.90 -20.30
CA ASN A 134 13.64 -8.11 -20.94
C ASN A 134 13.45 -7.92 -22.45
N GLY A 135 13.87 -6.78 -23.00
CA GLY A 135 13.72 -6.44 -24.43
C GLY A 135 12.29 -6.02 -24.80
N GLN A 136 11.43 -5.76 -23.82
CA GLN A 136 10.03 -5.42 -24.03
C GLN A 136 9.87 -3.92 -24.17
N SER A 137 9.23 -3.48 -25.25
CA SER A 137 9.06 -2.05 -25.53
C SER A 137 7.69 -1.53 -25.13
N THR A 138 7.69 -0.32 -24.56
CA THR A 138 6.51 0.54 -24.43
C THR A 138 6.72 1.77 -25.31
N THR A 139 5.74 2.12 -26.15
CA THR A 139 5.79 3.33 -26.97
C THR A 139 4.77 4.36 -26.51
N PHE A 140 5.08 5.63 -26.76
CA PHE A 140 4.29 6.79 -26.36
C PHE A 140 4.05 7.68 -27.58
N GLU A 141 2.81 8.05 -27.80
CA GLU A 141 2.40 8.90 -28.92
C GLU A 141 1.85 10.23 -28.40
N TYR A 142 2.30 11.34 -29.00
CA TYR A 142 1.93 12.71 -28.62
C TYR A 142 1.31 13.44 -29.81
N THR A 143 0.30 12.84 -30.45
CA THR A 143 -0.33 13.38 -31.68
C THR A 143 -1.32 14.52 -31.43
N ASP A 144 -1.40 15.00 -30.20
CA ASP A 144 -2.21 16.15 -29.81
C ASP A 144 -1.52 17.48 -30.19
N PRO A 145 -2.23 18.53 -30.62
CA PRO A 145 -1.61 19.82 -30.97
C PRO A 145 -0.82 20.51 -29.84
N LEU A 146 -1.01 20.08 -28.59
CA LEU A 146 -0.25 20.56 -27.42
C LEU A 146 0.80 19.54 -26.96
N ASP A 147 1.13 18.55 -27.80
CA ASP A 147 2.04 17.45 -27.53
C ASP A 147 1.70 16.65 -26.26
N ARG A 148 0.43 16.59 -25.88
CA ARG A 148 -0.02 15.81 -24.71
C ARG A 148 -0.08 14.32 -25.09
N LEU A 149 0.17 13.45 -24.11
CA LEU A 149 0.22 12.00 -24.31
C LEU A 149 -1.14 11.47 -24.77
N ARG A 150 -1.20 10.87 -25.96
CA ARG A 150 -2.43 10.30 -26.56
C ARG A 150 -2.50 8.79 -26.45
N THR A 151 -1.41 8.09 -26.73
CA THR A 151 -1.41 6.62 -26.74
C THR A 151 -0.21 6.08 -25.97
N VAL A 152 -0.43 5.03 -25.19
CA VAL A 152 0.63 4.20 -24.63
C VAL A 152 0.42 2.77 -25.12
N ASN A 153 1.32 2.29 -25.98
CA ASN A 153 1.32 0.90 -26.44
C ASN A 153 2.34 0.12 -25.60
N ARG A 154 1.87 -0.92 -24.93
CA ARG A 154 2.65 -1.80 -24.06
C ARG A 154 2.81 -3.18 -24.72
N PRO A 155 3.71 -4.04 -24.20
CA PRO A 155 3.86 -5.41 -24.69
C PRO A 155 2.54 -6.18 -24.73
N LEU A 156 2.45 -7.18 -25.61
CA LEU A 156 1.26 -8.01 -25.86
C LEU A 156 0.05 -7.24 -26.42
N GLY A 157 0.27 -6.10 -27.11
CA GLY A 157 -0.81 -5.31 -27.74
C GLY A 157 -1.70 -4.55 -26.73
N ARG A 158 -1.25 -4.45 -25.48
CA ARG A 158 -1.95 -3.72 -24.43
C ARG A 158 -1.87 -2.22 -24.71
N THR A 159 -3.00 -1.54 -24.69
CA THR A 159 -3.08 -0.14 -25.14
C THR A 159 -3.84 0.72 -24.13
N ILE A 160 -3.33 1.93 -23.89
CA ILE A 160 -4.02 2.99 -23.14
C ILE A 160 -4.16 4.19 -24.07
N GLU A 161 -5.36 4.74 -24.16
CA GLU A 161 -5.66 5.95 -24.94
C GLU A 161 -6.11 7.08 -24.01
N HIS A 162 -5.67 8.29 -24.31
CA HIS A 162 -6.12 9.52 -23.69
C HIS A 162 -6.76 10.42 -24.74
N THR A 163 -7.92 10.98 -24.41
CA THR A 163 -8.61 11.99 -25.21
C THR A 163 -8.82 13.22 -24.35
N TYR A 164 -8.23 14.34 -24.77
CA TYR A 164 -8.41 15.64 -24.16
C TYR A 164 -9.57 16.36 -24.86
N ILE A 165 -10.62 16.66 -24.11
CA ILE A 165 -11.82 17.36 -24.58
C ILE A 165 -11.74 18.77 -23.98
N ASP A 166 -11.10 19.68 -24.71
CA ASP A 166 -10.81 21.05 -24.29
C ASP A 166 -11.98 22.03 -24.51
N ASP A 167 -13.22 21.54 -24.43
CA ASP A 167 -14.42 22.37 -24.45
C ASP A 167 -14.69 22.99 -23.06
N SER A 168 -15.87 23.59 -22.86
CA SER A 168 -16.24 24.17 -21.56
C SER A 168 -16.22 23.17 -20.39
N THR A 169 -16.29 21.86 -20.66
CA THR A 169 -16.24 20.80 -19.64
C THR A 169 -14.83 20.46 -19.20
N ARG A 170 -13.80 20.71 -20.03
CA ARG A 170 -12.39 20.33 -19.78
C ARG A 170 -12.27 18.88 -19.29
N THR A 171 -12.60 17.92 -20.16
CA THR A 171 -12.66 16.50 -19.78
C THR A 171 -11.45 15.73 -20.31
N LEU A 172 -10.76 14.98 -19.44
CA LEU A 172 -9.82 13.93 -19.83
C LEU A 172 -10.54 12.59 -19.83
N ARG A 173 -10.68 11.97 -21.00
CA ARG A 173 -11.14 10.58 -21.12
C ARG A 173 -9.93 9.65 -21.25
N THR A 174 -9.91 8.58 -20.46
CA THR A 174 -8.89 7.53 -20.54
C THR A 174 -9.56 6.20 -20.87
N ARG A 175 -9.02 5.46 -21.84
CA ARG A 175 -9.49 4.13 -22.24
C ARG A 175 -8.35 3.13 -22.09
N VAL A 176 -8.62 2.01 -21.43
CA VAL A 176 -7.67 0.89 -21.29
C VAL A 176 -8.23 -0.32 -22.00
N LEU A 177 -7.48 -0.86 -22.96
CA LEU A 177 -7.90 -2.01 -23.75
C LEU A 177 -7.96 -3.25 -22.85
N ARG A 178 -9.13 -3.87 -22.73
CA ARG A 178 -9.35 -5.09 -21.95
C ARG A 178 -9.29 -6.34 -22.83
N ALA A 179 -9.91 -6.28 -24.00
CA ALA A 179 -9.87 -7.30 -25.04
C ALA A 179 -10.13 -6.63 -26.39
N ALA A 180 -10.02 -7.36 -27.51
CA ALA A 180 -10.22 -6.79 -28.85
C ALA A 180 -11.53 -5.96 -28.93
N GLY A 181 -11.40 -4.65 -29.18
CA GLY A 181 -12.53 -3.72 -29.27
C GLY A 181 -13.24 -3.39 -27.93
N GLN A 182 -12.84 -4.00 -26.81
CA GLN A 182 -13.46 -3.83 -25.50
C GLN A 182 -12.56 -3.00 -24.58
N TRP A 183 -13.08 -1.86 -24.12
CA TRP A 183 -12.30 -0.86 -23.38
C TRP A 183 -12.94 -0.56 -22.03
N ILE A 184 -12.12 -0.45 -20.99
CA ILE A 184 -12.50 0.18 -19.73
C ILE A 184 -12.31 1.67 -19.90
N THR A 185 -13.34 2.47 -19.63
CA THR A 185 -13.31 3.92 -19.89
C THR A 185 -13.59 4.72 -18.62
N THR A 186 -12.75 5.70 -18.35
CA THR A 186 -12.92 6.67 -17.25
C THR A 186 -12.83 8.09 -17.78
N GLU A 187 -13.46 9.03 -17.07
CA GLU A 187 -13.37 10.45 -17.36
C GLU A 187 -13.05 11.24 -16.08
N ALA A 188 -12.23 12.28 -16.23
CA ALA A 188 -12.01 13.30 -15.20
C ALA A 188 -12.39 14.67 -15.80
N VAL A 189 -13.31 15.35 -15.15
CA VAL A 189 -13.79 16.69 -15.51
C VAL A 189 -13.08 17.70 -14.63
N TYR A 190 -12.51 18.74 -15.22
CA TYR A 190 -11.70 19.73 -14.51
C TYR A 190 -12.37 21.11 -14.46
N ASP A 191 -12.14 21.85 -13.38
CA ASP A 191 -12.42 23.28 -13.36
C ASP A 191 -11.31 24.10 -14.07
N GLY A 192 -11.47 25.42 -14.10
CA GLY A 192 -10.50 26.33 -14.74
C GLY A 192 -9.13 26.40 -14.06
N PHE A 193 -8.97 25.82 -12.86
CA PHE A 193 -7.69 25.73 -12.14
C PHE A 193 -7.03 24.35 -12.32
N GLY A 194 -7.60 23.48 -13.16
CA GLY A 194 -7.07 22.12 -13.38
C GLY A 194 -7.36 21.15 -12.24
N ARG A 195 -8.34 21.43 -11.37
CA ARG A 195 -8.75 20.53 -10.28
C ARG A 195 -9.93 19.67 -10.73
N THR A 196 -9.92 18.38 -10.38
CA THR A 196 -11.01 17.46 -10.75
C THR A 196 -12.30 17.80 -9.99
N VAL A 197 -13.34 18.20 -10.70
CA VAL A 197 -14.68 18.46 -10.15
C VAL A 197 -15.63 17.28 -10.29
N GLU A 198 -15.37 16.37 -11.23
CA GLU A 198 -16.12 15.13 -11.36
C GLU A 198 -15.23 14.01 -11.90
N SER A 199 -15.33 12.83 -11.30
CA SER A 199 -14.77 11.60 -11.87
C SER A 199 -15.90 10.70 -12.35
N ARG A 200 -15.73 10.04 -13.49
CA ARG A 200 -16.71 9.11 -14.06
C ARG A 200 -16.05 7.78 -14.40
N GLN A 201 -16.72 6.69 -14.05
CA GLN A 201 -16.43 5.37 -14.59
C GLN A 201 -17.56 4.98 -15.51
N LEU A 202 -17.25 4.84 -16.81
CA LEU A 202 -18.22 4.40 -17.80
C LEU A 202 -18.27 2.87 -17.78
N GLY A 203 -19.47 2.34 -17.98
CA GLY A 203 -19.73 0.90 -17.89
C GLY A 203 -21.16 0.59 -18.30
N PRO A 204 -21.78 -0.48 -17.74
CA PRO A 204 -23.21 -0.73 -17.89
C PRO A 204 -24.06 0.46 -17.40
N THR A 205 -23.59 1.12 -16.34
CA THR A 205 -24.06 2.41 -15.84
C THR A 205 -22.85 3.34 -15.72
N THR A 206 -23.08 4.66 -15.74
CA THR A 206 -22.02 5.63 -15.46
C THR A 206 -22.01 5.95 -13.98
N ILE A 207 -20.94 5.57 -13.29
CA ILE A 207 -20.71 5.94 -11.89
C ILE A 207 -20.01 7.30 -11.85
N LYS A 208 -20.50 8.23 -11.04
CA LYS A 208 -19.95 9.57 -10.89
C LYS A 208 -19.54 9.84 -9.45
N THR A 209 -18.50 10.65 -9.28
CA THR A 209 -18.09 11.22 -7.98
C THR A 209 -17.83 12.71 -8.17
N ALA A 210 -18.64 13.55 -7.53
CA ALA A 210 -18.51 15.00 -7.60
C ALA A 210 -17.61 15.54 -6.48
N ARG A 211 -16.87 16.60 -6.79
CA ARG A 211 -15.99 17.31 -5.86
C ARG A 211 -16.21 18.80 -5.99
N GLU A 212 -16.18 19.48 -4.85
CA GLU A 212 -16.27 20.93 -4.82
C GLU A 212 -15.18 21.49 -3.92
N TYR A 213 -14.58 22.57 -4.40
CA TYR A 213 -13.51 23.26 -3.73
C TYR A 213 -14.02 24.59 -3.17
N ASP A 214 -13.44 25.05 -2.07
CA ASP A 214 -13.68 26.41 -1.58
C ASP A 214 -12.86 27.45 -2.36
N GLY A 215 -13.03 28.73 -2.00
CA GLY A 215 -12.32 29.84 -2.63
C GLY A 215 -10.79 29.82 -2.45
N PHE A 216 -10.27 29.03 -1.50
CA PHE A 216 -8.83 28.90 -1.24
C PHE A 216 -8.19 27.71 -1.95
N GLY A 217 -8.96 26.89 -2.65
CA GLY A 217 -8.39 25.72 -3.31
C GLY A 217 -8.70 24.38 -2.65
N ARG A 218 -9.27 24.39 -1.44
CA ARG A 218 -9.35 23.22 -0.57
C ARG A 218 -10.60 22.40 -0.86
N LEU A 219 -10.52 21.08 -0.73
CA LEU A 219 -11.66 20.20 -0.98
C LEU A 219 -12.74 20.41 0.10
N ARG A 220 -13.82 21.11 -0.26
CA ARG A 220 -14.92 21.45 0.64
C ARG A 220 -15.89 20.29 0.83
N ARG A 221 -16.25 19.60 -0.26
CA ARG A 221 -17.10 18.42 -0.18
C ARG A 221 -16.86 17.46 -1.33
N VAL A 222 -17.06 16.17 -1.06
CA VAL A 222 -16.98 15.08 -2.03
C VAL A 222 -18.24 14.22 -1.92
N SER A 223 -18.85 13.89 -3.05
CA SER A 223 -20.04 13.03 -3.04
C SER A 223 -19.65 11.56 -2.83
N ASN A 224 -20.58 10.77 -2.34
CA ASN A 224 -20.51 9.33 -2.57
C ASN A 224 -20.54 9.04 -4.07
N PRO A 225 -20.00 7.89 -4.53
CA PRO A 225 -20.22 7.42 -5.89
C PRO A 225 -21.72 7.19 -6.15
N TYR A 226 -22.23 7.66 -7.29
CA TYR A 226 -23.64 7.59 -7.63
C TYR A 226 -23.86 7.36 -9.13
N GLU A 227 -24.97 6.73 -9.50
CA GLU A 227 -25.37 6.50 -10.91
C GLU A 227 -26.30 7.61 -11.42
N THR A 228 -27.39 7.80 -10.68
CA THR A 228 -28.46 8.77 -10.94
C THR A 228 -28.94 9.36 -9.60
N GLY A 229 -29.75 10.41 -9.65
CA GLY A 229 -30.27 11.07 -8.45
C GLY A 229 -29.34 12.15 -7.88
N THR A 230 -29.74 12.70 -6.73
CA THR A 230 -29.02 13.77 -6.04
C THR A 230 -27.82 13.19 -5.27
N PRO A 231 -26.59 13.68 -5.51
CA PRO A 231 -25.42 13.23 -4.76
C PRO A 231 -25.53 13.62 -3.27
N VAL A 232 -25.13 12.69 -2.40
CA VAL A 232 -24.93 12.94 -0.97
C VAL A 232 -23.45 13.14 -0.68
N TYR A 233 -23.10 14.02 0.26
CA TYR A 233 -21.73 14.52 0.41
C TYR A 233 -21.13 14.29 1.79
N THR A 234 -19.84 13.97 1.81
CA THR A 234 -18.98 14.25 2.95
C THR A 234 -18.44 15.67 2.81
N THR A 235 -18.56 16.49 3.86
CA THR A 235 -18.15 17.90 3.88
C THR A 235 -17.02 18.11 4.88
N THR A 236 -16.00 18.88 4.48
CA THR A 236 -14.85 19.25 5.31
C THR A 236 -14.88 20.74 5.60
N ALA A 237 -14.74 21.09 6.88
CA ALA A 237 -14.54 22.46 7.34
C ALA A 237 -13.09 22.67 7.76
N TYR A 238 -12.55 23.86 7.50
CA TYR A 238 -11.17 24.22 7.79
C TYR A 238 -11.10 25.52 8.59
N ASP A 239 -10.02 25.70 9.34
CA ASP A 239 -9.67 26.99 9.94
C ASP A 239 -8.91 27.90 8.96
N ALA A 240 -8.46 29.05 9.46
CA ALA A 240 -7.71 30.04 8.67
C ALA A 240 -6.26 29.61 8.35
N LEU A 241 -5.77 28.51 8.92
CA LEU A 241 -4.43 27.94 8.69
C LEU A 241 -4.52 26.65 7.85
N ASP A 242 -5.63 26.42 7.16
CA ASP A 242 -5.90 25.25 6.33
C ASP A 242 -5.95 23.91 7.08
N ARG A 243 -6.17 23.96 8.40
CA ARG A 243 -6.31 22.74 9.22
C ARG A 243 -7.76 22.32 9.31
N THR A 244 -8.03 21.01 9.26
CA THR A 244 -9.39 20.47 9.30
C THR A 244 -10.03 20.64 10.68
N LEU A 245 -11.14 21.37 10.75
CA LEU A 245 -11.97 21.52 11.96
C LEU A 245 -13.04 20.45 12.08
N SER A 246 -13.62 20.01 10.96
CA SER A 246 -14.65 18.98 10.97
C SER A 246 -14.72 18.22 9.65
N VAL A 247 -15.02 16.94 9.74
CA VAL A 247 -15.44 16.10 8.61
C VAL A 247 -16.82 15.55 8.94
N THR A 248 -17.84 15.99 8.21
CA THR A 248 -19.24 15.59 8.38
C THR A 248 -19.65 14.65 7.26
N THR A 249 -20.09 13.43 7.60
CA THR A 249 -20.55 12.42 6.64
C THR A 249 -22.00 12.68 6.18
N PRO A 250 -22.48 12.01 5.12
CA PRO A 250 -23.83 12.24 4.57
C PRO A 250 -24.99 12.15 5.57
N ASP A 251 -24.87 11.29 6.58
CA ASP A 251 -25.87 11.11 7.65
C ASP A 251 -25.77 12.16 8.77
N GLY A 252 -24.92 13.18 8.62
CA GLY A 252 -24.72 14.26 9.59
C GLY A 252 -23.80 13.91 10.76
N ALA A 253 -23.28 12.67 10.83
CA ALA A 253 -22.27 12.30 11.81
C ALA A 253 -20.97 13.06 11.53
N ALA A 254 -20.35 13.63 12.57
CA ALA A 254 -19.20 14.52 12.40
C ALA A 254 -18.04 14.12 13.31
N THR A 255 -16.86 13.98 12.71
CA THR A 255 -15.60 14.03 13.46
C THR A 255 -15.17 15.49 13.55
N THR A 256 -14.81 15.96 14.74
CA THR A 256 -14.35 17.33 14.97
C THR A 256 -12.93 17.33 15.50
N THR A 257 -12.18 18.38 15.17
CA THR A 257 -10.80 18.57 15.60
C THR A 257 -10.64 19.98 16.17
N ASP A 258 -10.26 20.06 17.44
CA ASP A 258 -9.96 21.30 18.13
C ASP A 258 -8.44 21.47 18.27
N TYR A 259 -7.94 22.66 17.92
CA TYR A 259 -6.52 23.00 18.03
C TYR A 259 -6.32 24.06 19.13
N THR A 260 -5.60 23.72 20.19
CA THR A 260 -5.29 24.62 21.31
C THR A 260 -3.80 24.53 21.66
N GLY A 261 -3.03 25.55 21.30
CA GLY A 261 -1.57 25.54 21.45
C GLY A 261 -0.95 24.36 20.70
N GLU A 262 -0.15 23.57 21.41
CA GLU A 262 0.48 22.34 20.94
C GLU A 262 -0.46 21.11 20.96
N THR A 263 -1.67 21.26 21.49
CA THR A 263 -2.63 20.16 21.65
C THR A 263 -3.66 20.15 20.53
N THR A 264 -3.87 18.98 19.95
CA THR A 264 -4.94 18.67 19.01
C THR A 264 -5.89 17.67 19.66
N THR A 265 -7.17 18.02 19.79
CA THR A 265 -8.21 17.12 20.31
C THR A 265 -9.08 16.65 19.16
N VAL A 266 -9.16 15.35 18.95
CA VAL A 266 -10.06 14.74 17.96
C VAL A 266 -11.25 14.13 18.69
N THR A 267 -12.46 14.49 18.30
CA THR A 267 -13.71 13.94 18.83
C THR A 267 -14.44 13.19 17.71
N ASP A 268 -14.72 11.91 17.92
CA ASP A 268 -15.51 11.09 17.00
C ASP A 268 -17.01 11.42 17.07
N PRO A 269 -17.84 10.96 16.13
CA PRO A 269 -19.28 11.27 16.14
C PRO A 269 -20.03 10.77 17.37
N ALA A 270 -19.53 9.73 18.06
CA ALA A 270 -20.10 9.22 19.30
C ALA A 270 -19.63 10.01 20.54
N GLY A 271 -18.88 11.10 20.35
CA GLY A 271 -18.37 11.97 21.41
C GLY A 271 -17.08 11.47 22.07
N LYS A 272 -16.45 10.41 21.54
CA LYS A 272 -15.23 9.83 22.11
C LYS A 272 -14.01 10.64 21.66
N LYS A 273 -13.09 10.89 22.59
CA LYS A 273 -12.00 11.86 22.41
C LYS A 273 -10.61 11.24 22.50
N ARG A 274 -9.69 11.76 21.69
CA ARG A 274 -8.24 11.52 21.78
C ARG A 274 -7.48 12.82 21.67
N LEU A 275 -6.50 13.02 22.55
CA LEU A 275 -5.62 14.20 22.55
C LEU A 275 -4.25 13.82 22.00
N LEU A 276 -3.72 14.67 21.14
CA LEU A 276 -2.39 14.59 20.56
C LEU A 276 -1.64 15.85 20.99
N VAL A 277 -0.48 15.70 21.62
CA VAL A 277 0.36 16.85 22.01
C VAL A 277 1.64 16.80 21.19
N SER A 278 1.91 17.87 20.46
CA SER A 278 3.13 18.01 19.67
C SER A 278 4.26 18.70 20.45
N ASP A 279 5.49 18.43 20.08
CA ASP A 279 6.64 19.23 20.50
C ASP A 279 6.86 20.46 19.58
N ALA A 280 7.90 21.24 19.85
CA ALA A 280 8.19 22.46 19.09
C ALA A 280 8.58 22.21 17.62
N LEU A 281 8.91 20.97 17.24
CA LEU A 281 9.17 20.58 15.85
C LEU A 281 7.92 20.01 15.17
N GLY A 282 6.76 20.04 15.85
CA GLY A 282 5.48 19.55 15.33
C GLY A 282 5.26 18.05 15.48
N ARG A 283 6.14 17.34 16.20
CA ARG A 283 6.11 15.88 16.33
C ARG A 283 5.28 15.47 17.53
N ILE A 284 4.50 14.41 17.41
CA ILE A 284 3.67 13.92 18.52
C ILE A 284 4.58 13.42 19.65
N LYS A 285 4.61 14.14 20.78
CA LYS A 285 5.31 13.71 21.99
C LYS A 285 4.40 12.99 22.98
N GLU A 286 3.10 13.20 22.91
CA GLU A 286 2.13 12.54 23.78
C GLU A 286 0.83 12.23 23.03
N VAL A 287 0.27 11.07 23.34
CA VAL A 287 -1.12 10.71 23.04
C VAL A 287 -1.80 10.45 24.37
N ARG A 288 -2.96 11.10 24.59
CA ARG A 288 -3.74 10.92 25.80
C ARG A 288 -5.15 10.47 25.48
N GLU A 289 -5.59 9.42 26.16
CA GLU A 289 -6.90 8.79 25.98
C GLU A 289 -7.67 8.80 27.30
N ALA A 290 -9.00 8.86 27.21
CA ALA A 290 -9.91 8.90 28.36
C ALA A 290 -10.83 7.67 28.37
N PRO A 291 -10.33 6.51 28.82
CA PRO A 291 -11.01 5.21 28.74
C PRO A 291 -12.20 5.06 29.70
N ASP A 292 -12.28 5.90 30.73
CA ASP A 292 -13.27 5.72 31.81
C ASP A 292 -14.53 6.55 31.57
N ASP A 293 -14.41 7.81 31.11
CA ASP A 293 -15.55 8.72 31.01
C ASP A 293 -15.43 9.84 29.97
N THR A 294 -14.54 9.72 28.97
CA THR A 294 -14.27 10.73 27.93
C THR A 294 -13.70 12.07 28.41
N THR A 295 -13.58 12.30 29.73
CA THR A 295 -13.13 13.58 30.31
C THR A 295 -11.82 13.46 31.08
N HIS A 296 -11.48 12.28 31.61
CA HIS A 296 -10.23 12.03 32.32
C HIS A 296 -9.18 11.36 31.42
N TYR A 297 -8.24 12.15 30.89
CA TYR A 297 -7.17 11.70 30.00
C TYR A 297 -5.99 11.02 30.74
N ASN A 298 -6.29 9.97 31.51
CA ASN A 298 -5.35 9.27 32.39
C ASN A 298 -4.48 8.22 31.68
N TRP A 299 -4.78 7.87 30.42
CA TRP A 299 -3.99 6.93 29.63
C TRP A 299 -3.06 7.68 28.69
N LEU A 300 -1.86 7.96 29.20
CA LEU A 300 -0.77 8.59 28.47
C LEU A 300 0.13 7.55 27.79
N THR A 301 0.43 7.81 26.52
CA THR A 301 1.57 7.25 25.79
C THR A 301 2.49 8.40 25.40
N SER A 302 3.75 8.39 25.85
CA SER A 302 4.75 9.38 25.48
C SER A 302 5.72 8.85 24.44
N TYR A 303 6.21 9.76 23.60
CA TYR A 303 7.13 9.49 22.51
C TYR A 303 8.36 10.38 22.67
N GLU A 304 9.53 9.78 22.55
CA GLU A 304 10.79 10.49 22.61
C GLU A 304 11.53 10.35 21.29
N TYR A 305 12.12 11.47 20.86
CA TYR A 305 12.89 11.53 19.64
C TYR A 305 14.35 11.88 19.95
N ASP A 306 15.27 11.40 19.12
CA ASP A 306 16.65 11.87 19.14
C ASP A 306 16.83 13.20 18.37
N ALA A 307 18.05 13.72 18.37
CA ALA A 307 18.38 14.99 17.72
C ALA A 307 18.34 14.93 16.18
N ALA A 308 18.27 13.73 15.59
CA ALA A 308 18.13 13.51 14.15
C ALA A 308 16.67 13.22 13.75
N ASP A 309 15.73 13.53 14.64
CA ASP A 309 14.30 13.35 14.43
C ASP A 309 13.82 11.90 14.28
N ARG A 310 14.46 10.98 15.02
CA ARG A 310 14.09 9.55 15.00
C ARG A 310 13.51 9.14 16.34
N LEU A 311 12.46 8.32 16.32
CA LEU A 311 11.82 7.80 17.52
C LEU A 311 12.80 6.91 18.31
N LYS A 312 13.25 7.36 19.48
CA LYS A 312 14.17 6.61 20.34
C LYS A 312 13.48 5.91 21.51
N GLY A 313 12.26 6.33 21.87
CA GLY A 313 11.56 5.81 23.03
C GLY A 313 10.05 5.94 22.93
N VAL A 314 9.33 4.96 23.46
CA VAL A 314 7.88 5.02 23.68
C VAL A 314 7.57 4.49 25.07
N THR A 315 6.86 5.27 25.88
CA THR A 315 6.44 4.84 27.22
C THR A 315 4.93 4.88 27.33
N GLN A 316 4.35 3.74 27.72
CA GLN A 316 2.94 3.60 28.04
C GLN A 316 2.88 2.98 29.43
N GLY A 317 2.49 3.74 30.46
CA GLY A 317 2.50 3.23 31.84
C GLY A 317 3.86 2.64 32.26
N ALA A 318 3.88 1.37 32.66
CA ALA A 318 5.11 0.65 33.04
C ALA A 318 5.85 0.02 31.83
N GLN A 319 5.24 0.04 30.64
CA GLN A 319 5.81 -0.56 29.44
C GLN A 319 6.61 0.48 28.66
N ALA A 320 7.91 0.21 28.50
CA ALA A 320 8.81 1.04 27.72
C ALA A 320 9.31 0.29 26.48
N ARG A 321 9.48 1.04 25.40
CA ARG A 321 10.16 0.62 24.17
C ARG A 321 11.34 1.54 23.96
N SER A 322 12.46 1.00 23.50
CA SER A 322 13.62 1.81 23.14
C SER A 322 14.21 1.37 21.81
N PHE A 323 14.68 2.35 21.05
CA PHE A 323 15.26 2.17 19.73
C PHE A 323 16.58 2.93 19.67
N THR A 324 17.62 2.25 19.18
CA THR A 324 18.90 2.90 18.91
C THR A 324 19.20 2.84 17.42
N TYR A 325 19.92 3.83 16.93
CA TYR A 325 20.27 3.95 15.53
C TYR A 325 21.74 4.29 15.40
N ASP A 326 22.36 3.88 14.31
CA ASP A 326 23.68 4.38 13.94
C ASP A 326 23.63 5.80 13.34
N THR A 327 24.77 6.30 12.87
CA THR A 327 24.87 7.62 12.22
C THR A 327 24.26 7.68 10.82
N MET A 328 23.91 6.55 10.20
CA MET A 328 23.20 6.49 8.92
C MET A 328 21.68 6.49 9.08
N GLY A 329 21.15 6.31 10.29
CA GLY A 329 19.71 6.14 10.47
C GLY A 329 19.26 4.70 10.56
N TRP A 330 20.18 3.73 10.52
CA TRP A 330 19.79 2.33 10.55
C TRP A 330 19.56 1.88 11.99
N LEU A 331 18.41 1.26 12.23
CA LEU A 331 18.00 0.76 13.54
C LEU A 331 18.98 -0.32 14.00
N ARG A 332 19.65 -0.14 15.14
CA ARG A 332 20.64 -1.10 15.68
C ARG A 332 20.05 -2.02 16.72
N THR A 333 19.25 -1.47 17.63
CA THR A 333 18.57 -2.24 18.66
C THR A 333 17.12 -1.80 18.80
N ALA A 334 16.25 -2.76 19.09
CA ALA A 334 14.87 -2.50 19.50
C ALA A 334 14.54 -3.33 20.74
N ILE A 335 14.11 -2.68 21.81
CA ILE A 335 13.59 -3.34 23.02
C ILE A 335 12.09 -3.12 23.06
N ASN A 336 11.34 -4.21 23.17
CA ASN A 336 9.89 -4.20 23.35
C ASN A 336 9.51 -4.90 24.66
N PRO A 337 8.44 -4.48 25.36
CA PRO A 337 7.99 -5.07 26.62
C PRO A 337 7.86 -6.60 26.58
N GLU A 338 7.40 -7.13 25.46
CA GLU A 338 7.14 -8.56 25.23
C GLU A 338 8.41 -9.42 25.25
N LYS A 339 9.58 -8.80 25.14
CA LYS A 339 10.88 -9.46 25.07
C LYS A 339 11.78 -9.01 26.21
N THR A 340 12.49 -9.97 26.79
CA THR A 340 13.49 -9.70 27.83
C THR A 340 14.85 -9.29 27.27
N THR A 341 15.04 -9.36 25.95
CA THR A 341 16.30 -9.05 25.25
C THR A 341 16.02 -8.15 24.06
N ALA A 342 16.99 -7.31 23.71
CA ALA A 342 16.90 -6.45 22.54
C ALA A 342 16.95 -7.29 21.26
N ASP A 343 16.09 -6.96 20.30
CA ASP A 343 16.34 -7.34 18.91
C ASP A 343 17.51 -6.51 18.38
N THR A 344 18.44 -7.14 17.66
CA THR A 344 19.60 -6.46 17.06
C THR A 344 19.62 -6.63 15.55
N TYR A 345 20.16 -5.62 14.86
CA TYR A 345 20.16 -5.54 13.40
C TYR A 345 21.54 -5.12 12.90
N LEU A 346 22.06 -5.84 11.91
CA LEU A 346 23.30 -5.52 11.21
C LEU A 346 23.03 -5.28 9.74
N TYR A 347 23.81 -4.36 9.16
CA TYR A 347 23.66 -3.92 7.78
C TYR A 347 24.98 -3.95 7.05
N ASP A 348 24.94 -4.14 5.73
CA ASP A 348 26.08 -3.90 4.86
C ASP A 348 26.27 -2.40 4.56
N ASN A 349 27.20 -2.08 3.67
CA ASN A 349 27.55 -0.69 3.34
C ASN A 349 26.45 0.09 2.62
N ASN A 350 25.46 -0.59 2.01
CA ASN A 350 24.36 0.08 1.32
C ASN A 350 23.05 0.04 2.12
N GLY A 351 23.11 -0.39 3.39
CA GLY A 351 21.96 -0.43 4.28
C GLY A 351 21.09 -1.67 4.10
N ASN A 352 21.58 -2.72 3.44
CA ASN A 352 20.85 -3.98 3.38
C ASN A 352 21.02 -4.73 4.70
N LEU A 353 19.92 -5.26 5.24
CA LEU A 353 19.94 -6.06 6.46
C LEU A 353 20.72 -7.36 6.21
N THR A 354 21.84 -7.56 6.90
CA THR A 354 22.68 -8.76 6.81
C THR A 354 22.43 -9.73 7.96
N LYS A 355 21.95 -9.24 9.11
CA LYS A 355 21.64 -10.07 10.26
C LYS A 355 20.55 -9.46 11.13
N LYS A 356 19.66 -10.31 11.63
CA LYS A 356 18.70 -9.97 12.69
C LYS A 356 18.76 -11.01 13.80
N THR A 357 19.01 -10.59 15.03
CA THR A 357 18.87 -11.45 16.21
C THR A 357 17.66 -11.00 17.03
N SER A 358 16.84 -11.95 17.47
CA SER A 358 15.63 -11.74 18.25
C SER A 358 15.54 -12.82 19.32
N GLY A 359 15.96 -12.50 20.54
CA GLY A 359 16.13 -13.49 21.60
C GLY A 359 17.14 -14.57 21.21
N ALA A 360 16.74 -15.84 21.31
CA ALA A 360 17.60 -16.98 20.94
C ALA A 360 17.67 -17.24 19.42
N PHE A 361 16.84 -16.57 18.62
CA PHE A 361 16.73 -16.82 17.19
C PHE A 361 17.49 -15.77 16.39
N THR A 362 18.26 -16.23 15.42
CA THR A 362 19.00 -15.37 14.50
C THR A 362 18.64 -15.72 13.06
N ILE A 363 18.53 -14.67 12.25
CA ILE A 363 18.36 -14.72 10.82
C ILE A 363 19.61 -14.09 10.19
N ASP A 364 20.34 -14.85 9.41
CA ASP A 364 21.47 -14.39 8.62
C ASP A 364 21.03 -14.24 7.15
N PHE A 365 21.17 -13.04 6.59
CA PHE A 365 20.97 -12.76 5.16
C PHE A 365 22.33 -12.86 4.47
N GLU A 366 22.77 -14.09 4.26
CA GLU A 366 24.16 -14.44 3.95
C GLU A 366 24.65 -13.87 2.62
N SER A 367 23.76 -13.82 1.63
CA SER A 367 24.09 -13.35 0.29
C SER A 367 23.06 -12.37 -0.21
N ILE A 368 23.55 -11.27 -0.77
CA ILE A 368 22.79 -10.17 -1.36
C ILE A 368 23.47 -9.82 -2.66
N ASP A 369 22.74 -9.78 -3.77
CA ASP A 369 23.32 -9.50 -5.08
C ASP A 369 23.66 -8.01 -5.29
N ALA A 370 24.15 -7.71 -6.50
CA ALA A 370 24.57 -6.37 -6.91
C ALA A 370 23.42 -5.35 -7.01
N LEU A 371 22.16 -5.81 -7.05
CA LEU A 371 20.97 -4.96 -7.05
C LEU A 371 20.31 -4.87 -5.67
N ASN A 372 21.04 -5.27 -4.62
CA ASN A 372 20.59 -5.21 -3.23
C ASN A 372 19.42 -6.17 -2.92
N ARG A 373 19.32 -7.30 -3.65
CA ARG A 373 18.31 -8.33 -3.39
C ARG A 373 18.91 -9.52 -2.65
N VAL A 374 18.22 -10.01 -1.63
CA VAL A 374 18.64 -11.20 -0.87
C VAL A 374 18.58 -12.43 -1.78
N THR A 375 19.70 -13.14 -1.90
CA THR A 375 19.81 -14.41 -2.65
C THR A 375 19.95 -15.63 -1.74
N LEU A 376 20.37 -15.46 -0.50
CA LEU A 376 20.50 -16.55 0.48
C LEU A 376 20.18 -16.08 1.89
N LYS A 377 19.36 -16.85 2.61
CA LYS A 377 18.96 -16.60 3.99
C LYS A 377 19.07 -17.88 4.82
N ARG A 378 19.57 -17.79 6.06
CA ARG A 378 19.65 -18.92 6.99
C ARG A 378 19.06 -18.56 8.36
N TYR A 379 18.39 -19.52 8.99
CA TYR A 379 17.86 -19.40 10.34
C TYR A 379 18.70 -20.23 11.29
N SER A 380 18.98 -19.70 12.49
CA SER A 380 19.84 -20.38 13.48
C SER A 380 19.25 -21.68 14.02
N ASP A 381 17.92 -21.81 14.02
CA ASP A 381 17.19 -23.01 14.43
C ASP A 381 17.02 -24.03 13.29
N GLN A 382 17.34 -23.67 12.03
CA GLN A 382 17.31 -24.54 10.86
C GLN A 382 18.56 -24.34 9.97
N PRO A 383 19.78 -24.57 10.51
CA PRO A 383 21.02 -24.19 9.83
C PRO A 383 21.33 -25.01 8.57
N SER A 384 20.81 -26.23 8.45
CA SER A 384 21.04 -27.12 7.30
C SER A 384 20.07 -26.91 6.13
N ALA A 385 19.07 -26.04 6.28
CA ALA A 385 18.04 -25.80 5.29
C ALA A 385 17.95 -24.30 4.94
N PRO A 386 18.98 -23.72 4.28
CA PRO A 386 18.92 -22.33 3.88
C PRO A 386 17.81 -22.10 2.85
N LEU A 387 17.30 -20.87 2.83
CA LEU A 387 16.34 -20.38 1.86
C LEU A 387 17.08 -19.58 0.78
N THR A 388 17.12 -20.13 -0.43
CA THR A 388 17.74 -19.52 -1.63
C THR A 388 16.68 -18.81 -2.46
N TYR A 389 17.03 -17.66 -3.02
CA TYR A 389 16.21 -16.89 -3.97
C TYR A 389 16.96 -16.78 -5.29
N THR A 390 16.31 -17.18 -6.38
CA THR A 390 16.85 -17.10 -7.74
C THR A 390 16.12 -16.02 -8.51
N TYR A 391 16.86 -15.02 -9.00
CA TYR A 391 16.32 -13.92 -9.82
C TYR A 391 16.84 -14.00 -11.24
N ASP A 392 16.16 -13.32 -12.17
CA ASP A 392 16.64 -13.00 -13.52
C ASP A 392 16.89 -14.16 -14.50
N THR A 393 16.85 -15.41 -14.04
CA THR A 393 17.19 -16.59 -14.84
C THR A 393 16.03 -17.12 -15.70
N CYS A 394 14.80 -16.75 -15.37
CA CYS A 394 13.60 -17.18 -16.09
C CYS A 394 13.29 -16.26 -17.29
N ALA A 395 12.50 -16.76 -18.25
CA ALA A 395 12.05 -15.97 -19.40
C ALA A 395 11.24 -14.76 -18.93
N ASN A 396 11.53 -13.57 -19.50
CA ASN A 396 11.03 -12.28 -19.01
C ASN A 396 11.27 -12.09 -17.49
N GLY A 397 12.32 -12.69 -16.94
CA GLY A 397 12.58 -12.73 -15.50
C GLY A 397 13.54 -11.65 -15.00
N LYS A 398 14.20 -10.88 -15.88
CA LYS A 398 15.17 -9.86 -15.44
C LYS A 398 14.46 -8.80 -14.60
N GLY A 399 15.01 -8.55 -13.41
CA GLY A 399 14.43 -7.73 -12.35
C GLY A 399 13.43 -8.47 -11.46
N ARG A 400 13.17 -9.77 -11.65
CA ARG A 400 12.09 -10.53 -10.99
C ARG A 400 12.61 -11.78 -10.30
N LEU A 401 11.89 -12.20 -9.24
CA LEU A 401 12.12 -13.45 -8.54
C LEU A 401 11.57 -14.61 -9.38
N CYS A 402 12.44 -15.52 -9.81
CA CYS A 402 12.09 -16.68 -10.61
C CYS A 402 11.79 -17.90 -9.75
N SER A 403 12.50 -18.08 -8.62
CA SER A 403 12.21 -19.17 -7.70
C SER A 403 12.74 -18.95 -6.28
N THR A 404 12.16 -19.67 -5.33
CA THR A 404 12.66 -19.83 -3.96
C THR A 404 12.82 -21.30 -3.63
N GLN A 405 13.82 -21.68 -2.84
CA GLN A 405 14.05 -23.07 -2.45
C GLN A 405 14.56 -23.18 -1.01
N VAL A 406 14.04 -24.15 -0.25
CA VAL A 406 14.50 -24.51 1.11
C VAL A 406 15.16 -25.89 1.06
N GLY A 407 16.44 -25.96 1.49
CA GLY A 407 17.14 -27.23 1.72
C GLY A 407 17.15 -28.22 0.54
N GLY A 408 17.00 -27.73 -0.69
CA GLY A 408 16.96 -28.54 -1.92
C GLY A 408 15.62 -29.23 -2.24
N GLY A 409 14.69 -29.38 -1.29
CA GLY A 409 13.50 -30.23 -1.44
C GLY A 409 12.16 -29.51 -1.58
N THR A 410 12.02 -28.31 -1.01
CA THR A 410 10.79 -27.50 -1.13
C THR A 410 11.07 -26.25 -1.95
N SER A 411 10.23 -25.96 -2.95
CA SER A 411 10.45 -24.81 -3.83
C SER A 411 9.16 -24.16 -4.30
N VAL A 412 9.28 -22.91 -4.74
CA VAL A 412 8.26 -22.20 -5.52
C VAL A 412 8.94 -21.59 -6.72
N SER A 413 8.39 -21.75 -7.93
CA SER A 413 8.90 -21.13 -9.16
C SER A 413 7.81 -20.38 -9.90
N TYR A 414 8.22 -19.43 -10.74
CA TYR A 414 7.33 -18.54 -11.50
C TYR A 414 7.76 -18.46 -12.97
N ALA A 415 6.78 -18.30 -13.87
CA ALA A 415 6.96 -17.94 -15.27
C ALA A 415 6.24 -16.63 -15.56
N PHE A 416 6.81 -15.80 -16.44
CA PHE A 416 6.29 -14.47 -16.76
C PHE A 416 5.99 -14.29 -18.24
N ASP A 417 4.91 -13.59 -18.57
CA ASP A 417 4.71 -13.07 -19.92
C ASP A 417 5.55 -11.81 -20.21
N ALA A 418 5.48 -11.33 -21.45
CA ALA A 418 6.16 -10.12 -21.90
C ALA A 418 5.68 -8.83 -21.20
N ALA A 419 4.50 -8.85 -20.56
CA ALA A 419 4.02 -7.75 -19.72
C ALA A 419 4.48 -7.88 -18.26
N GLY A 420 5.14 -8.99 -17.91
CA GLY A 420 5.64 -9.29 -16.57
C GLY A 420 4.66 -9.88 -15.60
N ARG A 421 3.55 -10.41 -16.10
CA ARG A 421 2.54 -11.07 -15.28
C ARG A 421 2.89 -12.53 -15.13
N ILE A 422 2.62 -13.09 -13.95
CA ILE A 422 2.87 -14.50 -13.67
C ILE A 422 1.88 -15.34 -14.49
N THR A 423 2.37 -16.10 -15.47
CA THR A 423 1.55 -17.02 -16.29
C THR A 423 1.53 -18.43 -15.76
N ALA A 424 2.52 -18.80 -14.95
CA ALA A 424 2.52 -20.06 -14.23
C ALA A 424 3.28 -19.94 -12.91
N SER A 425 2.88 -20.74 -11.94
CA SER A 425 3.64 -20.96 -10.71
C SER A 425 3.62 -22.43 -10.31
N THR A 426 4.73 -22.94 -9.80
CA THR A 426 4.79 -24.34 -9.32
C THR A 426 5.31 -24.36 -7.90
N GLN A 427 4.54 -24.94 -6.98
CA GLN A 427 4.98 -25.23 -5.61
C GLN A 427 5.39 -26.69 -5.53
N THR A 428 6.57 -26.98 -4.99
CA THR A 428 7.05 -28.37 -4.82
C THR A 428 7.26 -28.66 -3.35
N THR A 429 6.56 -29.67 -2.83
CA THR A 429 6.75 -30.22 -1.48
C THR A 429 6.76 -31.74 -1.59
N GLY A 430 7.87 -32.31 -2.06
CA GLY A 430 7.94 -33.71 -2.52
C GLY A 430 7.23 -33.96 -3.86
N THR A 431 6.02 -33.42 -4.03
CA THR A 431 5.25 -33.40 -5.29
C THR A 431 5.12 -31.97 -5.81
N ALA A 432 5.11 -31.81 -7.13
CA ALA A 432 4.92 -30.53 -7.80
C ALA A 432 3.42 -30.22 -7.99
N TYR A 433 3.02 -29.01 -7.61
CA TYR A 433 1.69 -28.45 -7.71
C TYR A 433 1.73 -27.23 -8.63
N SER A 434 1.39 -27.42 -9.90
CA SER A 434 1.45 -26.38 -10.93
C SER A 434 0.13 -25.64 -11.09
N PHE A 435 0.23 -24.32 -11.25
CA PHE A 435 -0.87 -23.41 -11.53
C PHE A 435 -0.58 -22.67 -12.82
N THR A 436 -1.61 -22.39 -13.63
CA THR A 436 -1.50 -21.52 -14.81
C THR A 436 -2.50 -20.37 -14.72
N TYR A 437 -2.13 -19.23 -15.29
CA TYR A 437 -2.89 -17.99 -15.22
C TYR A 437 -2.97 -17.35 -16.60
N THR A 438 -4.14 -16.79 -16.93
CA THR A 438 -4.32 -15.94 -18.12
C THR A 438 -4.92 -14.61 -17.69
N TYR A 439 -4.72 -13.57 -18.50
CA TYR A 439 -5.11 -12.21 -18.17
C TYR A 439 -5.69 -11.50 -19.37
N THR A 440 -6.66 -10.63 -19.11
CA THR A 440 -7.10 -9.61 -20.04
C THR A 440 -5.96 -8.63 -20.38
N LEU A 441 -6.10 -7.83 -21.44
CA LEU A 441 -5.13 -6.78 -21.80
C LEU A 441 -5.07 -5.64 -20.77
N ALA A 442 -6.09 -5.53 -19.91
CA ALA A 442 -6.16 -4.59 -18.79
C ALA A 442 -5.65 -5.19 -17.46
N ASP A 443 -4.87 -6.28 -17.52
CA ASP A 443 -4.24 -6.98 -16.37
C ASP A 443 -5.18 -7.66 -15.38
N ALA A 444 -6.48 -7.74 -15.66
CA ALA A 444 -7.39 -8.55 -14.87
C ALA A 444 -7.19 -10.06 -15.15
N LEU A 445 -7.16 -10.88 -14.09
CA LEU A 445 -7.02 -12.35 -14.17
C LEU A 445 -8.25 -12.97 -14.86
N GLU A 446 -8.07 -13.53 -16.04
CA GLU A 446 -9.14 -14.10 -16.86
C GLU A 446 -9.38 -15.59 -16.57
N SER A 447 -8.32 -16.34 -16.24
CA SER A 447 -8.48 -17.71 -15.77
C SER A 447 -7.36 -18.15 -14.83
N ILE A 448 -7.68 -19.10 -13.94
CA ILE A 448 -6.72 -19.88 -13.15
C ILE A 448 -6.97 -21.37 -13.36
N GLU A 449 -5.90 -22.14 -13.59
CA GLU A 449 -5.92 -23.60 -13.57
C GLU A 449 -5.15 -24.11 -12.35
N TYR A 450 -5.77 -24.99 -11.58
CA TYR A 450 -5.21 -25.58 -10.37
C TYR A 450 -4.44 -26.87 -10.69
N PRO A 451 -3.57 -27.34 -9.77
CA PRO A 451 -2.82 -28.60 -9.93
C PRO A 451 -3.68 -29.84 -10.21
N SER A 452 -4.96 -29.80 -9.83
CA SER A 452 -5.93 -30.86 -10.11
C SER A 452 -6.46 -30.88 -11.55
N GLY A 453 -6.05 -29.93 -12.40
CA GLY A 453 -6.64 -29.67 -13.72
C GLY A 453 -7.97 -28.90 -13.67
N LYS A 454 -8.45 -28.56 -12.47
CA LYS A 454 -9.64 -27.71 -12.32
C LYS A 454 -9.32 -26.30 -12.82
N LYS A 455 -10.10 -25.79 -13.77
CA LYS A 455 -9.97 -24.42 -14.29
C LYS A 455 -11.17 -23.55 -13.91
N ILE A 456 -10.88 -22.30 -13.56
CA ILE A 456 -11.84 -21.25 -13.22
C ILE A 456 -11.63 -20.09 -14.19
N ASN A 457 -12.72 -19.61 -14.80
CA ASN A 457 -12.74 -18.46 -15.68
C ASN A 457 -13.53 -17.31 -15.04
N TYR A 458 -13.12 -16.08 -15.33
CA TYR A 458 -13.76 -14.85 -14.89
C TYR A 458 -14.27 -14.08 -16.11
N ALA A 459 -15.56 -13.75 -16.13
CA ALA A 459 -16.12 -12.81 -17.11
C ALA A 459 -16.18 -11.42 -16.48
N PHE A 460 -16.10 -10.35 -17.29
CA PHE A 460 -16.20 -8.98 -16.77
C PHE A 460 -17.15 -8.10 -17.59
N ASP A 461 -17.67 -7.05 -16.95
CA ASP A 461 -18.41 -5.98 -17.61
C ASP A 461 -17.48 -4.96 -18.31
N SER A 462 -18.07 -3.94 -18.94
CA SER A 462 -17.35 -2.85 -19.61
C SER A 462 -16.64 -1.88 -18.66
N ALA A 463 -16.91 -1.95 -17.35
CA ALA A 463 -16.17 -1.24 -16.31
C ALA A 463 -14.98 -2.06 -15.77
N GLY A 464 -14.80 -3.32 -16.24
CA GLY A 464 -13.73 -4.22 -15.81
C GLY A 464 -14.04 -5.01 -14.54
N ARG A 465 -15.29 -5.07 -14.10
CA ARG A 465 -15.70 -5.77 -12.86
C ARG A 465 -16.18 -7.18 -13.18
N VAL A 466 -15.87 -8.16 -12.33
CA VAL A 466 -16.24 -9.56 -12.53
C VAL A 466 -17.76 -9.72 -12.54
N THR A 467 -18.31 -10.39 -13.53
CA THR A 467 -19.77 -10.63 -13.66
C THR A 467 -20.14 -12.09 -13.50
N GLU A 468 -19.19 -13.00 -13.72
CA GLU A 468 -19.40 -14.44 -13.65
C GLU A 468 -18.10 -15.14 -13.23
N VAL A 469 -18.26 -16.25 -12.50
CA VAL A 469 -17.18 -17.19 -12.17
C VAL A 469 -17.64 -18.61 -12.49
N ALA A 470 -16.99 -19.25 -13.45
CA ALA A 470 -17.43 -20.55 -13.97
C ALA A 470 -16.26 -21.45 -14.41
N SER A 471 -16.55 -22.73 -14.63
CA SER A 471 -15.65 -23.65 -15.32
C SER A 471 -15.68 -23.40 -16.85
N PRO A 472 -14.61 -23.69 -17.62
CA PRO A 472 -14.56 -23.43 -19.07
C PRO A 472 -15.52 -24.23 -19.95
N ALA A 473 -16.08 -25.34 -19.45
CA ALA A 473 -16.96 -26.19 -20.24
C ALA A 473 -18.43 -25.77 -20.08
N THR A 474 -19.21 -25.83 -21.16
CA THR A 474 -20.68 -25.67 -21.15
C THR A 474 -21.41 -26.65 -20.22
N ALA A 475 -20.72 -27.68 -19.71
CA ALA A 475 -21.21 -28.66 -18.72
C ALA A 475 -20.50 -28.61 -17.36
N GLY A 476 -19.52 -27.71 -17.18
CA GLY A 476 -18.87 -27.51 -15.88
C GLY A 476 -19.72 -26.64 -14.96
N PRO A 477 -19.55 -26.71 -13.63
CA PRO A 477 -20.34 -25.92 -12.71
C PRO A 477 -20.04 -24.42 -12.86
N THR A 478 -21.09 -23.62 -12.97
CA THR A 478 -21.03 -22.19 -12.66
C THR A 478 -20.96 -22.03 -11.14
N TYR A 479 -20.10 -21.16 -10.64
CA TYR A 479 -19.97 -20.89 -9.20
C TYR A 479 -20.70 -19.60 -8.81
N ALA A 480 -20.54 -18.56 -9.64
CA ALA A 480 -21.27 -17.30 -9.57
C ALA A 480 -21.83 -17.01 -10.96
N ALA A 481 -23.15 -17.08 -11.12
CA ALA A 481 -23.84 -16.90 -12.40
C ALA A 481 -24.06 -15.43 -12.76
N SER A 482 -24.13 -14.55 -11.76
CA SER A 482 -24.24 -13.11 -11.96
C SER A 482 -23.73 -12.36 -10.74
N ILE A 483 -22.92 -11.33 -10.95
CA ILE A 483 -22.42 -10.42 -9.92
C ILE A 483 -22.79 -9.00 -10.32
N GLN A 484 -23.47 -8.29 -9.42
CA GLN A 484 -23.85 -6.89 -9.57
C GLN A 484 -23.23 -6.07 -8.44
N TYR A 485 -22.92 -4.81 -8.75
CA TYR A 485 -22.19 -3.94 -7.86
C TYR A 485 -23.01 -2.71 -7.49
N ALA A 486 -22.80 -2.21 -6.27
CA ALA A 486 -23.24 -0.89 -5.86
C ALA A 486 -22.37 0.18 -6.55
N PRO A 487 -22.82 1.45 -6.62
CA PRO A 487 -22.04 2.51 -7.27
C PRO A 487 -20.63 2.70 -6.71
N HIS A 488 -20.43 2.41 -5.42
CA HIS A 488 -19.12 2.48 -4.77
C HIS A 488 -18.25 1.22 -4.95
N GLY A 489 -18.67 0.28 -5.80
CA GLY A 489 -17.90 -0.90 -6.19
C GLY A 489 -18.08 -2.12 -5.27
N ALA A 490 -18.82 -2.03 -4.16
CA ALA A 490 -19.10 -3.18 -3.33
C ALA A 490 -20.15 -4.11 -3.95
N LEU A 491 -20.21 -5.36 -3.48
CA LEU A 491 -21.19 -6.33 -3.96
C LEU A 491 -22.61 -5.84 -3.63
N LYS A 492 -23.49 -5.80 -4.62
CA LYS A 492 -24.91 -5.50 -4.44
C LYS A 492 -25.75 -6.78 -4.49
N GLN A 493 -25.44 -7.66 -5.43
CA GLN A 493 -26.15 -8.92 -5.62
C GLN A 493 -25.24 -9.96 -6.24
N LEU A 494 -25.31 -11.20 -5.74
CA LEU A 494 -24.62 -12.37 -6.25
C LEU A 494 -25.62 -13.50 -6.45
N THR A 495 -25.81 -13.93 -7.70
CA THR A 495 -26.52 -15.17 -8.01
C THR A 495 -25.50 -16.31 -8.02
N LEU A 496 -25.62 -17.22 -7.06
CA LEU A 496 -24.75 -18.39 -6.93
C LEU A 496 -25.09 -19.44 -8.00
N GLY A 497 -24.15 -20.35 -8.26
CA GLY A 497 -24.33 -21.45 -9.20
C GLY A 497 -25.51 -22.39 -8.90
N ASN A 498 -25.96 -22.42 -7.65
CA ASN A 498 -27.15 -23.17 -7.21
C ASN A 498 -28.44 -22.32 -7.25
N SER A 499 -28.44 -21.20 -7.98
CA SER A 499 -29.56 -20.26 -8.15
C SER A 499 -29.98 -19.49 -6.89
N LEU A 500 -29.30 -19.65 -5.75
CA LEU A 500 -29.55 -18.80 -4.59
C LEU A 500 -28.99 -17.39 -4.84
N VAL A 501 -29.73 -16.37 -4.40
CA VAL A 501 -29.36 -14.97 -4.60
C VAL A 501 -28.98 -14.36 -3.26
N GLU A 502 -27.70 -14.01 -3.12
CA GLU A 502 -27.24 -13.13 -2.05
C GLU A 502 -27.47 -11.67 -2.48
N SER A 503 -28.02 -10.83 -1.61
CA SER A 503 -28.14 -9.38 -1.84
C SER A 503 -27.62 -8.62 -0.63
N GLN A 504 -26.91 -7.53 -0.88
CA GLN A 504 -26.32 -6.68 0.15
C GLN A 504 -26.87 -5.26 0.05
N SER A 505 -27.09 -4.63 1.20
CA SER A 505 -27.59 -3.26 1.33
C SER A 505 -26.59 -2.39 2.08
N TYR A 506 -26.58 -1.09 1.78
CA TYR A 506 -25.65 -0.13 2.36
C TYR A 506 -26.39 1.16 2.74
N ASN A 507 -25.93 1.83 3.79
CA ASN A 507 -26.39 3.17 4.13
C ASN A 507 -25.64 4.25 3.33
N GLU A 508 -26.00 5.52 3.56
CA GLU A 508 -25.36 6.68 2.91
C GLU A 508 -23.92 6.94 3.38
N ARG A 509 -23.38 6.16 4.32
CA ARG A 509 -21.95 6.14 4.63
C ARG A 509 -21.20 5.01 3.93
N LEU A 510 -21.89 4.31 3.03
CA LEU A 510 -21.36 3.14 2.32
C LEU A 510 -21.03 1.98 3.27
N GLN A 511 -21.66 1.95 4.46
CA GLN A 511 -21.53 0.85 5.42
C GLN A 511 -22.60 -0.20 5.12
N MET A 512 -22.25 -1.49 5.16
CA MET A 512 -23.18 -2.58 4.93
C MET A 512 -24.26 -2.63 6.03
N THR A 513 -25.53 -2.52 5.65
CA THR A 513 -26.67 -2.57 6.57
C THR A 513 -27.38 -3.91 6.59
N GLY A 514 -27.09 -4.80 5.63
CA GLY A 514 -27.67 -6.13 5.65
C GLY A 514 -27.28 -7.00 4.48
N VAL A 515 -27.46 -8.31 4.69
CA VAL A 515 -27.20 -9.38 3.72
C VAL A 515 -28.40 -10.33 3.73
N THR A 516 -28.96 -10.66 2.57
CA THR A 516 -30.04 -11.64 2.45
C THR A 516 -29.64 -12.76 1.50
N LEU A 517 -29.99 -14.01 1.80
CA LEU A 517 -29.85 -15.15 0.89
C LEU A 517 -31.24 -15.68 0.52
N GLY A 518 -31.88 -15.05 -0.48
CA GLY A 518 -33.29 -15.27 -0.79
C GLY A 518 -34.18 -15.19 0.47
N THR A 519 -35.03 -16.18 0.68
CA THR A 519 -35.86 -16.31 1.90
C THR A 519 -35.22 -17.17 2.99
N ARG A 520 -33.95 -17.59 2.82
CA ARG A 520 -33.30 -18.54 3.72
C ARG A 520 -32.61 -17.88 4.90
N MET A 521 -32.13 -16.66 4.71
CA MET A 521 -31.40 -15.90 5.71
C MET A 521 -31.55 -14.40 5.46
N ALA A 522 -31.66 -13.64 6.54
CA ALA A 522 -31.41 -12.21 6.54
C ALA A 522 -30.51 -11.83 7.71
N LEU A 523 -29.47 -11.06 7.44
CA LEU A 523 -28.63 -10.37 8.41
C LEU A 523 -28.91 -8.88 8.25
N ARG A 524 -29.11 -8.18 9.36
CA ARG A 524 -29.22 -6.72 9.36
C ARG A 524 -28.31 -6.13 10.42
N LEU A 525 -27.59 -5.05 10.08
CA LEU A 525 -26.61 -4.39 10.93
C LEU A 525 -27.09 -2.96 11.27
N SER A 526 -26.93 -2.56 12.52
CA SER A 526 -27.19 -1.19 12.98
C SER A 526 -25.93 -0.58 13.57
N TYR A 527 -25.65 0.65 13.16
CA TYR A 527 -24.54 1.49 13.65
C TYR A 527 -25.02 2.60 14.59
N CYS A 528 -26.32 2.64 14.85
CA CYS A 528 -27.00 3.69 15.61
C CYS A 528 -27.76 3.10 16.79
N PRO A 529 -28.00 3.87 17.86
CA PRO A 529 -28.94 3.47 18.90
C PRO A 529 -30.32 3.23 18.28
N GLY A 530 -30.83 2.00 18.39
CA GLY A 530 -32.02 1.56 17.67
C GLY A 530 -31.68 0.70 16.45
N LEU A 531 -32.71 0.25 15.75
CA LEU A 531 -32.56 -0.64 14.60
C LEU A 531 -32.74 0.14 13.30
N PHE A 532 -31.77 0.01 12.39
CA PHE A 532 -31.88 0.41 10.98
C PHE A 532 -32.12 1.90 10.75
N SER A 533 -31.67 2.74 11.68
CA SER A 533 -31.75 4.20 11.62
C SER A 533 -30.43 4.84 11.19
N THR A 534 -30.51 6.04 10.62
CA THR A 534 -29.39 6.98 10.53
C THR A 534 -29.31 7.82 11.79
N CYS A 535 -28.11 8.24 12.19
CA CYS A 535 -27.91 9.04 13.40
C CYS A 535 -26.60 9.81 13.33
N SER A 536 -26.55 10.95 14.03
CA SER A 536 -25.34 11.76 14.16
C SER A 536 -24.24 11.11 15.01
N THR A 537 -24.57 10.07 15.78
CA THR A 537 -23.62 9.37 16.67
C THR A 537 -22.97 8.15 16.02
N ASN A 538 -23.27 7.87 14.75
CA ASN A 538 -22.65 6.76 14.04
C ASN A 538 -21.14 7.03 13.96
N ASN A 539 -20.32 6.25 14.65
CA ASN A 539 -18.86 6.36 14.59
C ASN A 539 -18.23 5.15 13.87
N GLY A 540 -19.05 4.30 13.26
CA GLY A 540 -18.63 3.09 12.55
C GLY A 540 -18.69 1.80 13.37
N ASN A 541 -18.92 1.87 14.68
CA ASN A 541 -19.15 0.68 15.48
C ASN A 541 -20.50 0.04 15.16
N VAL A 542 -20.52 -1.28 14.98
CA VAL A 542 -21.78 -2.04 14.88
C VAL A 542 -22.33 -2.16 16.29
N LEU A 543 -23.46 -1.52 16.58
CA LEU A 543 -24.09 -1.56 17.90
C LEU A 543 -25.03 -2.75 18.05
N ARG A 544 -25.56 -3.26 16.93
CA ARG A 544 -26.51 -4.36 16.92
C ARG A 544 -26.49 -5.11 15.60
N GLN A 545 -26.72 -6.41 15.65
CA GLN A 545 -27.11 -7.20 14.49
C GLN A 545 -28.37 -8.03 14.75
N GLU A 546 -29.18 -8.21 13.72
CA GLU A 546 -30.31 -9.14 13.72
C GLU A 546 -30.10 -10.22 12.66
N ILE A 547 -30.35 -11.47 13.05
CA ILE A 547 -30.16 -12.64 12.21
C ILE A 547 -31.48 -13.38 12.15
N GLU A 548 -32.05 -13.47 10.96
CA GLU A 548 -33.20 -14.29 10.64
C GLU A 548 -32.72 -15.51 9.85
N ARG A 549 -33.15 -16.72 10.23
CA ARG A 549 -32.86 -17.96 9.51
C ARG A 549 -34.11 -18.79 9.27
N GLU A 550 -34.15 -19.48 8.14
CA GLU A 550 -35.21 -20.44 7.87
C GLU A 550 -35.13 -21.65 8.79
N LYS A 551 -36.30 -22.22 9.11
CA LYS A 551 -36.34 -23.62 9.56
C LYS A 551 -35.96 -24.48 8.36
N THR A 552 -34.95 -25.33 8.51
CA THR A 552 -34.38 -26.15 7.44
C THR A 552 -35.46 -26.78 6.56
N GLY A 553 -35.43 -26.45 5.26
CA GLY A 553 -36.33 -27.05 4.25
C GLY A 553 -37.73 -26.45 4.13
N THR A 554 -38.04 -25.37 4.88
CA THR A 554 -39.38 -24.74 4.85
C THR A 554 -39.47 -23.46 4.00
N GLY A 555 -38.34 -22.86 3.62
CA GLY A 555 -38.32 -21.59 2.87
C GLY A 555 -38.87 -20.38 3.63
N THR A 556 -39.21 -20.55 4.91
CA THR A 556 -39.82 -19.52 5.78
C THR A 556 -38.87 -19.21 6.93
N LEU A 557 -38.57 -17.92 7.14
CA LEU A 557 -37.76 -17.44 8.27
C LEU A 557 -38.53 -17.64 9.57
N THR A 558 -37.97 -18.43 10.49
CA THR A 558 -38.65 -18.74 11.76
C THR A 558 -37.80 -18.39 12.98
N LEU A 559 -36.48 -18.50 12.88
CA LEU A 559 -35.58 -18.13 13.97
C LEU A 559 -35.13 -16.69 13.78
N THR A 560 -35.41 -15.83 14.76
CA THR A 560 -34.89 -14.45 14.79
C THR A 560 -34.02 -14.28 16.04
N LEU A 561 -32.77 -13.89 15.85
CA LEU A 561 -31.79 -13.60 16.89
C LEU A 561 -31.40 -12.13 16.82
N ARG A 562 -31.22 -11.50 17.97
CA ARG A 562 -30.62 -10.17 18.07
C ARG A 562 -29.36 -10.26 18.89
N GLN A 563 -28.28 -9.69 18.38
CA GLN A 563 -27.06 -9.49 19.14
C GLN A 563 -26.80 -8.00 19.35
N ASP A 564 -26.52 -7.63 20.59
CA ASP A 564 -26.24 -6.27 21.04
C ASP A 564 -24.79 -6.14 21.48
N TYR A 565 -24.12 -5.06 21.06
CA TYR A 565 -22.70 -4.83 21.26
C TYR A 565 -22.43 -3.58 22.08
N GLY A 566 -21.52 -3.69 23.05
CA GLY A 566 -21.06 -2.58 23.88
C GLY A 566 -19.65 -2.14 23.51
N TYR A 567 -19.38 -0.85 23.65
CA TYR A 567 -18.05 -0.28 23.44
C TYR A 567 -17.70 0.71 24.55
N ASP A 568 -16.42 0.75 24.93
CA ASP A 568 -15.91 1.75 25.87
C ASP A 568 -15.58 3.10 25.18
N PRO A 569 -15.26 4.16 25.94
CA PRO A 569 -14.81 5.46 25.43
C PRO A 569 -13.61 5.47 24.47
N VAL A 570 -12.86 4.37 24.33
CA VAL A 570 -11.75 4.23 23.36
C VAL A 570 -12.07 3.23 22.24
N ASN A 571 -13.36 2.95 22.03
CA ASN A 571 -13.90 2.09 20.96
C ASN A 571 -13.48 0.61 21.05
N ARG A 572 -13.17 0.10 22.23
CA ARG A 572 -12.95 -1.34 22.46
C ARG A 572 -14.24 -2.06 22.80
N PHE A 573 -14.33 -3.32 22.42
CA PHE A 573 -15.52 -4.15 22.55
C PHE A 573 -15.75 -4.64 23.99
N THR A 574 -16.70 -4.07 24.70
CA THR A 574 -16.92 -4.36 26.14
C THR A 574 -17.96 -5.42 26.40
N SER A 575 -18.90 -5.66 25.48
CA SER A 575 -19.92 -6.67 25.69
C SER A 575 -20.53 -7.17 24.39
N VAL A 576 -21.00 -8.41 24.45
CA VAL A 576 -21.97 -8.96 23.51
C VAL A 576 -23.06 -9.68 24.28
N SER A 577 -24.29 -9.55 23.82
CA SER A 577 -25.40 -10.40 24.28
C SER A 577 -26.22 -10.84 23.09
N GLU A 578 -26.75 -12.06 23.14
CA GLU A 578 -27.71 -12.59 22.17
C GLU A 578 -29.06 -12.80 22.84
N THR A 579 -30.13 -12.43 22.13
CA THR A 579 -31.51 -12.68 22.52
C THR A 579 -32.24 -13.39 21.38
N VAL A 580 -32.91 -14.51 21.70
CA VAL A 580 -33.83 -15.16 20.77
C VAL A 580 -35.14 -14.36 20.77
N LEU A 581 -35.45 -13.70 19.65
CA LEU A 581 -36.67 -12.92 19.47
C LEU A 581 -37.86 -13.77 19.01
N ALA A 582 -37.62 -14.82 18.20
CA ALA A 582 -38.67 -15.69 17.67
C ALA A 582 -38.15 -17.08 17.27
N GLY A 583 -39.02 -18.10 17.37
CA GLY A 583 -38.89 -19.46 16.79
C GLY A 583 -37.72 -20.33 17.24
N GLY A 584 -36.98 -19.93 18.27
CA GLY A 584 -36.01 -20.77 18.99
C GLY A 584 -36.44 -21.04 20.43
N ALA A 585 -35.76 -21.98 21.10
CA ALA A 585 -35.89 -22.12 22.55
C ALA A 585 -35.41 -20.82 23.23
N PRO A 586 -36.07 -20.35 24.30
CA PRO A 586 -35.57 -19.23 25.08
C PRO A 586 -34.16 -19.54 25.59
N GLY A 587 -33.19 -18.76 25.14
CA GLY A 587 -31.80 -18.92 25.50
C GLY A 587 -31.08 -17.63 25.17
N ASN A 588 -30.58 -16.96 26.21
CA ASN A 588 -29.76 -15.78 26.04
C ASN A 588 -28.35 -16.14 26.46
N TRP A 589 -27.37 -15.70 25.69
CA TRP A 589 -26.00 -15.74 26.15
C TRP A 589 -25.40 -14.35 26.15
N SER A 590 -24.42 -14.13 27.02
CA SER A 590 -23.73 -12.84 27.09
C SER A 590 -22.29 -13.01 27.54
N LEU A 591 -21.42 -12.17 26.99
CA LEU A 591 -20.04 -12.00 27.43
C LEU A 591 -19.81 -10.53 27.75
N THR A 592 -19.09 -10.26 28.84
CA THR A 592 -18.53 -8.94 29.11
C THR A 592 -17.01 -9.04 29.19
N PHE A 593 -16.34 -8.00 28.70
CA PHE A 593 -14.89 -7.95 28.58
C PHE A 593 -14.32 -6.83 29.43
N GLY A 594 -13.17 -7.10 30.03
CA GLY A 594 -12.33 -6.08 30.64
C GLY A 594 -11.05 -5.91 29.85
N TYR A 595 -10.45 -4.74 29.98
CA TYR A 595 -9.18 -4.43 29.34
C TYR A 595 -8.27 -3.66 30.29
N ASP A 596 -6.97 -3.90 30.17
CA ASP A 596 -5.98 -3.03 30.79
C ASP A 596 -5.62 -1.86 29.87
N ARG A 597 -4.69 -1.02 30.35
CA ARG A 597 -4.19 0.14 29.61
C ARG A 597 -3.36 -0.19 28.36
N TYR A 598 -2.99 -1.46 28.18
CA TYR A 598 -2.18 -1.95 27.06
C TYR A 598 -3.03 -2.64 26.00
N GLY A 599 -4.34 -2.79 26.26
CA GLY A 599 -5.28 -3.44 25.36
C GLY A 599 -5.40 -4.95 25.57
N ASN A 600 -4.83 -5.51 26.64
CA ASN A 600 -5.02 -6.92 26.95
C ASN A 600 -6.47 -7.18 27.38
N GLN A 601 -7.14 -8.09 26.69
CA GLN A 601 -8.56 -8.39 26.90
C GLN A 601 -8.77 -9.63 27.77
N TRP A 602 -9.69 -9.57 28.73
CA TRP A 602 -10.18 -10.75 29.46
C TRP A 602 -11.70 -10.80 29.50
N ILE A 603 -12.26 -11.95 29.86
CA ILE A 603 -13.70 -12.14 30.04
C ILE A 603 -14.06 -11.92 31.51
N ASN A 604 -14.81 -10.86 31.81
CA ASN A 604 -15.31 -10.56 33.16
C ASN A 604 -16.43 -11.53 33.56
N THR A 605 -17.48 -11.62 32.74
CA THR A 605 -18.61 -12.52 32.95
C THR A 605 -18.95 -13.27 31.68
N ALA A 606 -19.37 -14.53 31.84
CA ALA A 606 -19.79 -15.38 30.73
C ALA A 606 -21.06 -16.13 31.13
N SER A 607 -22.15 -15.86 30.41
CA SER A 607 -23.39 -16.63 30.47
C SER A 607 -23.49 -17.40 29.17
N ILE A 608 -22.74 -18.50 29.06
CA ILE A 608 -22.69 -19.38 27.88
C ILE A 608 -22.67 -20.83 28.34
N PRO A 609 -23.17 -21.79 27.53
CA PRO A 609 -23.25 -23.20 27.92
C PRO A 609 -21.91 -23.95 27.85
N VAL A 610 -20.79 -23.27 27.60
CA VAL A 610 -19.45 -23.88 27.48
C VAL A 610 -18.41 -23.14 28.31
N SER A 611 -17.46 -23.89 28.87
CA SER A 611 -16.28 -23.29 29.50
C SER A 611 -15.34 -22.77 28.41
N LEU A 612 -14.87 -21.54 28.58
CA LEU A 612 -13.85 -20.93 27.70
C LEU A 612 -12.51 -20.89 28.43
N ALA A 613 -11.48 -21.43 27.80
CA ALA A 613 -10.09 -21.22 28.19
C ALA A 613 -9.65 -19.81 27.78
N ALA A 614 -9.86 -18.84 28.65
CA ALA A 614 -9.55 -17.43 28.42
C ALA A 614 -9.09 -16.76 29.72
N ALA A 615 -8.36 -15.65 29.60
CA ALA A 615 -8.11 -14.78 30.74
C ALA A 615 -9.44 -14.27 31.32
N ARG A 616 -9.48 -14.13 32.65
CA ARG A 616 -10.62 -13.76 33.49
C ARG A 616 -10.42 -12.46 34.26
N ASN A 617 -9.19 -11.98 34.38
CA ASN A 617 -8.86 -10.71 35.01
C ASN A 617 -7.50 -10.19 34.56
N GLN A 618 -7.23 -8.92 34.88
CA GLN A 618 -5.98 -8.24 34.59
C GLN A 618 -4.74 -8.94 35.16
N GLY A 619 -4.84 -9.57 36.34
CA GLY A 619 -3.71 -10.23 37.02
C GLY A 619 -3.12 -11.44 36.26
N GLN A 620 -3.80 -11.89 35.21
CA GLN A 620 -3.30 -12.92 34.31
C GLN A 620 -2.40 -12.37 33.19
N TYR A 621 -2.19 -11.06 33.15
CA TYR A 621 -1.23 -10.38 32.27
C TYR A 621 -0.11 -9.77 33.09
N ASP A 622 1.13 -9.98 32.64
CA ASP A 622 2.30 -9.30 33.18
C ASP A 622 2.28 -7.84 32.70
N ALA A 623 2.05 -6.92 33.62
CA ALA A 623 1.95 -5.49 33.32
C ALA A 623 3.24 -4.89 32.72
N ASN A 624 4.40 -5.51 32.96
CA ASN A 624 5.69 -5.06 32.44
C ASN A 624 6.01 -5.70 31.08
N ARG A 625 5.54 -6.93 30.85
CA ARG A 625 5.89 -7.70 29.65
C ARG A 625 4.77 -7.87 28.64
N ASN A 626 3.56 -7.40 28.92
CA ASN A 626 2.42 -7.53 28.02
C ASN A 626 2.15 -8.99 27.58
N ARG A 627 2.38 -9.94 28.50
CA ARG A 627 2.27 -11.39 28.24
C ARG A 627 1.39 -12.07 29.27
N LEU A 628 0.70 -13.13 28.85
CA LEU A 628 -0.02 -14.00 29.78
C LEU A 628 0.95 -14.61 30.80
N THR A 629 0.59 -14.56 32.08
CA THR A 629 1.40 -15.10 33.19
C THR A 629 1.30 -16.62 33.31
N LYS A 630 0.28 -17.24 32.71
CA LYS A 630 0.11 -18.69 32.59
C LYS A 630 -0.50 -19.05 31.22
N GLN A 631 0.03 -20.10 30.58
CA GLN A 631 -0.67 -20.78 29.48
C GLN A 631 -1.74 -21.68 30.11
N TYR A 632 -3.00 -21.49 29.73
CA TYR A 632 -4.09 -22.38 30.13
C TYR A 632 -4.28 -23.38 28.99
N ASN A 633 -4.13 -24.67 29.29
CA ASN A 633 -4.49 -25.78 28.39
C ASN A 633 -6.01 -25.90 28.28
#